data_AF-A0A225DMZ0-F1
#
_entry.id   AF-A0A225DMZ0-F1
#
_cell.length_a   1.000
_cell.length_b   1.000
_cell.length_c   1.000
_cell.angle_alpha   90.00
_cell.angle_beta   90.00
_cell.angle_gamma   90.00
#
_symmetry.space_group_name_H-M   'P 1'
#
loop_
_entity.id
_entity.type
_entity.pdbx_description
1 polymer ?
#
loop_
_entity_poly.entity_id
_entity_poly.type
_entity_poly.pdbx_seq_one_letter_code
_entity_poly.pdbx_strand_id
1 'polypeptide(L)'
;MQPALIVLLCVAGAVVYGVLHDQVTARVCVEYFTIGHDPNVIPTDDPTLLGLGWGILATWWVGLILGLALAVAARAGRRPKRSARSLVRPLIYLLVIMGFLAAVSGTAGYMLAKSHAITLPGPLAEAVPPAKHAGFLACFFAHTASYWVGFVGGGIQIAVVWASRKWLRPEKPRQTR
;
A
#
# COMPACT_ATOMS: atom_id res chain seq x y z
N MET A 1 13.07 15.90 -15.59
CA MET A 1 12.13 15.80 -14.45
C MET A 1 11.32 14.50 -14.37
N GLN A 2 11.13 13.72 -15.45
CA GLN A 2 10.29 12.50 -15.39
C GLN A 2 10.65 11.47 -14.29
N PRO A 3 11.92 11.13 -14.00
CA PRO A 3 12.24 10.21 -12.91
C PRO A 3 11.72 10.69 -11.55
N ALA A 4 11.95 11.97 -11.22
CA ALA A 4 11.46 12.56 -9.99
C ALA A 4 9.93 12.54 -9.90
N LEU A 5 9.23 12.82 -11.01
CA LEU A 5 7.77 12.74 -11.06
C LEU A 5 7.24 11.31 -10.85
N ILE A 6 7.97 10.28 -11.29
CA ILE A 6 7.59 8.88 -11.05
C ILE A 6 7.76 8.55 -9.57
N VAL A 7 8.87 8.95 -8.96
CA VAL A 7 9.11 8.74 -7.51
C VAL A 7 8.03 9.46 -6.70
N LEU A 8 7.77 10.74 -6.99
CA LEU A 8 6.72 11.51 -6.31
C LEU A 8 5.33 10.90 -6.49
N LEU A 9 5.01 10.37 -7.67
CA LEU A 9 3.75 9.68 -7.92
C LEU A 9 3.62 8.43 -7.03
N CYS A 10 4.68 7.64 -6.88
CA CYS A 10 4.68 6.45 -6.02
C CYS A 10 4.62 6.79 -4.54
N VAL A 11 5.36 7.80 -4.07
CA VAL A 11 5.30 8.29 -2.68
C VAL A 11 3.90 8.82 -2.37
N ALA A 12 3.36 9.69 -3.22
CA ALA A 12 2.03 10.24 -3.03
C ALA A 12 0.95 9.15 -3.07
N GLY A 13 1.05 8.20 -4.00
CA GLY A 13 0.13 7.07 -4.09
C GLY A 13 0.17 6.18 -2.85
N ALA A 14 1.36 5.88 -2.33
CA ALA A 14 1.54 5.08 -1.12
C ALA A 14 0.96 5.81 0.11
N VAL A 15 1.27 7.10 0.28
CA VAL A 15 0.75 7.92 1.38
C VAL A 15 -0.76 8.06 1.33
N VAL A 16 -1.32 8.39 0.17
CA VAL A 16 -2.79 8.51 0.01
C VAL A 16 -3.46 7.19 0.33
N TYR A 17 -2.93 6.07 -0.19
CA TYR A 17 -3.46 4.75 0.14
C TYR A 17 -3.35 4.45 1.64
N GLY A 18 -2.18 4.65 2.25
CA GLY A 18 -1.93 4.39 3.66
C GLY A 18 -2.88 5.19 4.55
N VAL A 19 -3.02 6.49 4.31
CA VAL A 19 -3.97 7.33 5.05
C VAL A 19 -5.39 6.82 4.89
N LEU A 20 -5.86 6.56 3.66
CA LEU A 20 -7.24 6.08 3.47
C LEU A 20 -7.49 4.72 4.11
N HIS A 21 -6.52 3.81 4.02
CA HIS A 21 -6.58 2.49 4.65
C HIS A 21 -6.66 2.62 6.17
N ASP A 22 -5.78 3.44 6.75
CA ASP A 22 -5.66 3.58 8.20
C ASP A 22 -6.81 4.39 8.79
N GLN A 23 -7.41 5.32 8.05
CA GLN A 23 -8.67 5.94 8.46
C GLN A 23 -9.78 4.89 8.62
N VAL A 24 -9.84 3.87 7.76
CA VAL A 24 -10.83 2.80 7.90
C VAL A 24 -10.48 1.90 9.08
N THR A 25 -9.24 1.41 9.15
CA THR A 25 -8.85 0.40 10.16
C THR A 25 -8.74 0.98 11.57
N ALA A 26 -8.36 2.25 11.75
CA ALA A 26 -8.34 2.88 13.07
C ALA A 26 -9.76 2.98 13.68
N ARG A 27 -10.80 3.05 12.85
CA ARG A 27 -12.20 3.01 13.28
C ARG A 27 -12.71 1.59 13.53
N VAL A 28 -12.02 0.58 13.04
CA VAL A 28 -12.30 -0.83 13.35
C VAL A 28 -11.68 -1.20 14.71
N CYS A 29 -10.43 -0.81 14.95
CA CYS A 29 -9.74 -1.11 16.20
C CYS A 29 -8.59 -0.12 16.45
N VAL A 30 -8.77 0.80 17.40
CA VAL A 30 -7.74 1.77 17.82
C VAL A 30 -6.56 1.04 18.47
N GLU A 31 -6.84 -0.02 19.23
CA GLU A 31 -5.84 -0.83 19.93
C GLU A 31 -4.83 -1.48 18.98
N TYR A 32 -5.19 -1.70 17.71
CA TYR A 32 -4.23 -2.12 16.69
C TYR A 32 -3.09 -1.10 16.52
N PHE A 33 -3.40 0.20 16.62
CA PHE A 33 -2.45 1.30 16.44
C PHE A 33 -1.78 1.76 17.73
N THR A 34 -2.41 1.57 18.88
CA THR A 34 -1.89 2.04 20.18
C THR A 34 -1.23 0.95 21.01
N ILE A 35 -1.62 -0.33 20.81
CA ILE A 35 -1.03 -1.49 21.49
C ILE A 35 -0.22 -2.34 20.50
N GLY A 36 -0.73 -2.52 19.28
CA GLY A 36 -0.02 -3.26 18.23
C GLY A 36 1.21 -2.54 17.67
N HIS A 37 1.38 -1.25 17.99
CA HIS A 37 2.52 -0.42 17.62
C HIS A 37 3.01 0.38 18.84
N ASP A 38 4.23 0.93 18.75
CA ASP A 38 4.78 1.74 19.85
C ASP A 38 3.94 3.02 20.06
N PRO A 39 3.27 3.17 21.23
CA PRO A 39 2.38 4.30 21.49
C PRO A 39 3.10 5.64 21.57
N ASN A 40 4.41 5.66 21.78
CA ASN A 40 5.18 6.91 21.90
C ASN A 40 5.42 7.58 20.54
N VAL A 41 5.22 6.86 19.44
CA VAL A 41 5.43 7.40 18.09
C VAL A 41 4.30 8.37 17.71
N ILE A 42 3.05 8.01 18.02
CA ILE A 42 1.86 8.85 17.83
C ILE A 42 1.03 8.76 19.11
N PRO A 43 1.27 9.63 20.10
CA PRO A 43 0.66 9.54 21.42
C PRO A 43 -0.77 10.09 21.44
N THR A 44 -1.69 9.42 20.75
CA THR A 44 -3.12 9.75 20.70
C THR A 44 -3.97 8.50 20.53
N ASP A 45 -5.21 8.54 21.01
CA ASP A 45 -6.25 7.55 20.77
C ASP A 45 -7.28 8.04 19.72
N ASP A 46 -7.14 9.26 19.20
CA ASP A 46 -8.04 9.79 18.19
C ASP A 46 -7.83 9.01 16.86
N PRO A 47 -8.86 8.32 16.35
CA PRO A 47 -8.73 7.48 15.16
C PRO A 47 -8.42 8.28 13.89
N THR A 48 -8.72 9.59 13.86
CA THR A 48 -8.40 10.44 12.71
C THR A 48 -6.91 10.77 12.69
N LEU A 49 -6.35 11.18 13.84
CA LEU A 49 -4.92 11.46 13.98
C LEU A 49 -4.08 10.20 13.79
N LEU A 50 -4.52 9.06 14.34
CA LEU A 50 -3.87 7.77 14.13
C LEU A 50 -3.84 7.39 12.65
N GLY A 51 -4.99 7.47 11.96
CA GLY A 51 -5.06 7.15 10.53
C GLY A 51 -4.23 8.09 9.64
N LEU A 52 -4.10 9.36 10.01
CA LEU A 52 -3.23 10.31 9.29
C LEU A 52 -1.76 9.99 9.54
N GLY A 53 -1.37 9.86 10.81
CA GLY A 53 0.02 9.71 11.20
C GLY A 53 0.62 8.37 10.79
N TRP A 54 -0.02 7.25 11.15
CA TRP A 54 0.46 5.92 10.76
C TRP A 54 0.40 5.72 9.26
N GLY A 55 -0.67 6.21 8.61
CA GLY A 55 -0.84 6.10 7.17
C GLY A 55 0.29 6.77 6.39
N ILE A 56 0.78 7.92 6.84
CA ILE A 56 1.96 8.57 6.25
C ILE A 56 3.24 7.81 6.63
N LEU A 57 3.49 7.63 7.94
CA LEU A 57 4.75 7.12 8.49
C LEU A 57 5.08 5.71 7.97
N ALA A 58 4.08 4.84 7.87
CA ALA A 58 4.25 3.46 7.44
C ALA A 58 4.50 3.33 5.93
N THR A 59 4.09 4.31 5.10
CA THR A 59 3.99 4.09 3.64
C THR A 59 4.89 4.97 2.78
N TRP A 60 5.31 6.15 3.24
CA TRP A 60 6.08 7.09 2.39
C TRP A 60 7.39 6.47 1.87
N TRP A 61 8.12 5.75 2.72
CA TRP A 61 9.41 5.16 2.38
C TRP A 61 9.25 3.94 1.45
N VAL A 62 8.14 3.20 1.56
CA VAL A 62 7.79 2.13 0.63
C VAL A 62 7.55 2.71 -0.77
N GLY A 63 6.78 3.79 -0.85
CA GLY A 63 6.56 4.53 -2.08
C GLY A 63 7.86 5.08 -2.69
N LEU A 64 8.82 5.49 -1.85
CA LEU A 64 10.14 5.93 -2.29
C LEU A 64 10.94 4.78 -2.91
N ILE A 65 11.05 3.63 -2.24
CA ILE A 65 11.82 2.47 -2.71
C ILE A 65 11.24 1.95 -4.03
N LEU A 66 9.91 1.70 -4.07
CA LEU A 66 9.24 1.23 -5.27
C LEU A 66 9.27 2.28 -6.40
N GLY A 67 9.15 3.56 -6.04
CA GLY A 67 9.23 4.68 -6.98
C GLY A 67 10.60 4.79 -7.65
N LEU A 68 11.69 4.60 -6.91
CA LEU A 68 13.05 4.57 -7.46
C LEU A 68 13.23 3.40 -8.43
N ALA A 69 12.81 2.20 -8.02
CA ALA A 69 12.88 1.02 -8.88
C ALA A 69 12.05 1.19 -10.17
N LEU A 70 10.83 1.74 -10.05
CA LEU A 70 9.96 2.00 -11.18
C LEU A 70 10.50 3.11 -12.09
N ALA A 71 11.12 4.16 -11.53
CA ALA A 71 11.77 5.20 -12.30
C ALA A 71 12.93 4.66 -13.14
N VAL A 72 13.76 3.78 -12.56
CA VAL A 72 14.81 3.06 -13.29
C VAL A 72 14.18 2.21 -14.39
N ALA A 73 13.18 1.39 -14.07
CA ALA A 73 12.53 0.52 -15.03
C ALA A 73 11.87 1.29 -16.20
N ALA A 74 11.32 2.47 -15.93
CA ALA A 74 10.66 3.33 -16.91
C ALA A 74 11.63 4.14 -17.79
N ARG A 75 12.81 4.50 -17.28
CA ARG A 75 13.65 5.54 -17.88
C ARG A 75 15.06 5.10 -18.27
N ALA A 76 15.61 4.04 -17.67
CA ALA A 76 16.98 3.61 -17.89
C ALA A 76 17.21 3.05 -19.30
N GLY A 77 18.39 3.29 -19.87
CA GLY A 77 18.81 2.78 -21.17
C GLY A 77 18.16 3.47 -22.38
N ARG A 78 18.36 2.87 -23.56
CA ARG A 78 17.95 3.42 -24.87
C ARG A 78 16.53 3.04 -25.30
N ARG A 79 15.85 2.14 -24.58
CA ARG A 79 14.48 1.73 -24.90
C ARG A 79 13.51 2.91 -24.74
N PRO A 80 12.41 2.97 -25.53
CA PRO A 80 11.34 3.94 -25.38
C PRO A 80 10.98 4.19 -23.92
N LYS A 81 10.95 5.45 -23.51
CA LYS A 81 10.83 5.82 -22.09
C LYS A 81 9.37 6.04 -21.73
N ARG A 82 8.93 5.55 -20.57
CA ARG A 82 7.58 5.82 -20.05
C ARG A 82 7.55 7.14 -19.30
N SER A 83 6.42 7.84 -19.33
CA SER A 83 6.18 9.07 -18.56
C SER A 83 5.41 8.75 -17.27
N ALA A 84 5.52 9.62 -16.25
CA ALA A 84 4.76 9.46 -15.02
C ALA A 84 3.24 9.34 -15.27
N ARG A 85 2.70 10.16 -16.19
CA ARG A 85 1.29 10.11 -16.60
C ARG A 85 0.86 8.72 -17.10
N SER A 86 1.73 8.01 -17.83
CA SER A 86 1.42 6.66 -18.32
C SER A 86 1.36 5.60 -17.22
N LEU A 87 1.87 5.90 -16.02
CA LEU A 87 1.92 4.98 -14.87
C LEU A 87 0.77 5.19 -13.88
N VAL A 88 0.01 6.29 -14.00
CA VAL A 88 -1.11 6.62 -13.11
C VAL A 88 -2.18 5.53 -13.11
N ARG A 89 -2.63 5.07 -14.30
CA ARG A 89 -3.66 4.03 -14.40
C ARG A 89 -3.22 2.69 -13.78
N PRO A 90 -2.04 2.12 -14.14
CA PRO A 90 -1.53 0.94 -13.45
C PRO A 90 -1.47 1.11 -11.93
N LEU A 91 -0.94 2.24 -11.44
CA LEU A 91 -0.84 2.51 -10.01
C LEU A 91 -2.22 2.49 -9.34
N ILE A 92 -3.21 3.19 -9.91
CA ILE A 92 -4.59 3.20 -9.39
C ILE A 92 -5.16 1.78 -9.32
N TYR A 93 -4.99 0.96 -10.37
CA TYR A 93 -5.48 -0.42 -10.34
C TYR A 93 -4.85 -1.23 -9.21
N LEU A 94 -3.54 -1.10 -8.99
CA LEU A 94 -2.87 -1.76 -7.87
C LEU A 94 -3.43 -1.30 -6.53
N LEU A 95 -3.58 0.01 -6.31
CA LEU A 95 -4.11 0.54 -5.05
C LEU A 95 -5.55 0.07 -4.77
N VAL A 96 -6.39 0.00 -5.81
CA VAL A 96 -7.77 -0.51 -5.69
C VAL A 96 -7.78 -2.01 -5.38
N ILE A 97 -6.96 -2.81 -6.06
CA ILE A 97 -6.84 -4.25 -5.79
C ILE A 97 -6.32 -4.49 -4.36
N MET A 98 -5.32 -3.72 -3.92
CA MET A 98 -4.81 -3.77 -2.56
C MET A 98 -5.92 -3.49 -1.54
N GLY A 99 -6.68 -2.41 -1.72
CA GLY A 99 -7.77 -2.05 -0.82
C GLY A 99 -8.88 -3.12 -0.77
N PHE A 100 -9.25 -3.65 -1.94
CA PHE A 100 -10.25 -4.73 -2.03
C PHE A 100 -9.79 -6.00 -1.29
N LEU A 101 -8.57 -6.47 -1.56
CA LEU A 101 -8.04 -7.66 -0.92
C LEU A 101 -7.81 -7.45 0.58
N ALA A 102 -7.40 -6.26 1.00
CA ALA A 102 -7.30 -5.90 2.41
C ALA A 102 -8.67 -5.96 3.11
N ALA A 103 -9.73 -5.44 2.49
CA ALA A 103 -11.09 -5.51 3.03
C ALA A 103 -11.60 -6.96 3.15
N VAL A 104 -11.37 -7.78 2.12
CA VAL A 104 -11.72 -9.22 2.13
C VAL A 104 -10.97 -9.96 3.23
N SER A 105 -9.64 -9.78 3.30
CA SER A 105 -8.80 -10.42 4.31
C SER A 105 -9.13 -9.95 5.73
N GLY A 106 -9.38 -8.66 5.94
CA GLY A 106 -9.79 -8.13 7.24
C GLY A 106 -11.14 -8.69 7.69
N THR A 107 -12.10 -8.78 6.77
CA THR A 107 -13.39 -9.42 7.05
C THR A 107 -13.23 -10.90 7.42
N ALA A 108 -12.41 -11.64 6.68
CA ALA A 108 -12.10 -13.03 7.00
C ALA A 108 -11.43 -13.17 8.38
N GLY A 109 -10.45 -12.32 8.69
CA GLY A 109 -9.79 -12.28 10.01
C GLY A 109 -10.78 -12.02 11.14
N TYR A 110 -11.71 -11.08 10.96
CA TYR A 110 -12.79 -10.83 11.93
C TYR A 110 -13.66 -12.06 12.16
N MET A 111 -14.11 -12.72 11.09
CA MET A 111 -15.01 -13.88 11.16
C MET A 111 -14.33 -15.08 11.83
N LEU A 112 -13.06 -15.34 11.48
CA LEU A 112 -12.27 -16.40 12.10
C LEU A 112 -12.02 -16.14 13.59
N ALA A 113 -11.83 -14.87 13.98
CA ALA A 113 -11.68 -14.51 15.39
C ALA A 113 -13.00 -14.68 16.16
N LYS A 114 -14.13 -14.29 15.56
CA LYS A 114 -15.46 -14.45 16.17
C LYS A 114 -15.89 -15.91 16.31
N SER A 115 -15.45 -16.79 15.41
CA SER A 115 -15.69 -18.23 15.52
C SER A 115 -14.70 -18.95 16.45
N HIS A 116 -13.77 -18.22 17.07
CA HIS A 116 -12.68 -18.77 17.87
C HIS A 116 -11.75 -19.72 17.09
N ALA A 117 -11.79 -19.70 15.76
CA ALA A 117 -10.87 -20.47 14.92
C ALA A 117 -9.44 -19.92 14.98
N ILE A 118 -9.29 -18.62 15.23
CA ILE A 118 -8.02 -17.96 15.54
C ILE A 118 -8.18 -17.05 16.76
N THR A 119 -7.11 -16.91 17.53
CA THR A 119 -7.08 -16.03 18.70
C THR A 119 -5.82 -15.17 18.66
N LEU A 120 -5.88 -14.04 19.38
CA LEU A 120 -4.69 -13.21 19.56
C LEU A 120 -3.65 -14.01 20.38
N PRO A 121 -2.36 -13.99 20.03
CA PRO A 121 -1.37 -14.80 20.73
C PRO A 121 -0.77 -14.06 21.95
N GLY A 122 -0.54 -14.82 23.02
CA GLY A 122 0.37 -14.48 24.13
C GLY A 122 0.20 -13.06 24.69
N PRO A 123 1.29 -12.26 24.82
CA PRO A 123 1.24 -10.94 25.44
C PRO A 123 0.24 -9.96 24.83
N LEU A 124 -0.05 -10.09 23.53
CA LEU A 124 -1.04 -9.23 22.87
C LEU A 124 -2.46 -9.56 23.34
N ALA A 125 -2.79 -10.84 23.57
CA ALA A 125 -4.10 -11.23 24.09
C ALA A 125 -4.35 -10.71 25.52
N GLU A 126 -3.29 -10.61 26.32
CA GLU A 126 -3.33 -10.07 27.67
C GLU A 126 -3.48 -8.54 27.67
N ALA A 127 -2.80 -7.84 26.76
CA ALA A 127 -2.82 -6.38 26.67
C ALA A 127 -4.09 -5.83 26.00
N VAL A 128 -4.64 -6.53 24.99
CA VAL A 128 -5.82 -6.07 24.26
C VAL A 128 -7.09 -6.58 24.97
N PRO A 129 -8.09 -5.73 25.25
CA PRO A 129 -9.36 -6.17 25.83
C PRO A 129 -10.01 -7.29 24.98
N PRO A 130 -10.55 -8.37 25.58
CA PRO A 130 -11.12 -9.50 24.83
C PRO A 130 -12.19 -9.09 23.80
N ALA A 131 -13.00 -8.08 24.12
CA ALA A 131 -14.02 -7.54 23.21
C ALA A 131 -13.44 -6.94 21.91
N LYS A 132 -12.16 -6.56 21.90
CA LYS A 132 -11.45 -5.92 20.79
C LYS A 132 -10.62 -6.89 19.96
N HIS A 133 -10.43 -8.14 20.41
CA HIS A 133 -9.59 -9.13 19.73
C HIS A 133 -9.99 -9.35 18.26
N ALA A 134 -11.29 -9.47 17.98
CA ALA A 134 -11.78 -9.66 16.62
C ALA A 134 -11.49 -8.45 15.71
N GLY A 135 -11.65 -7.22 16.23
CA GLY A 135 -11.30 -6.00 15.51
C GLY A 135 -9.80 -5.89 15.28
N PHE A 136 -8.99 -6.23 16.29
CA PHE A 136 -7.53 -6.23 16.18
C PHE A 136 -7.05 -7.20 15.10
N LEU A 137 -7.58 -8.43 15.09
CA LEU A 137 -7.24 -9.43 14.07
C LEU A 137 -7.74 -9.02 12.69
N ALA A 138 -8.91 -8.37 12.58
CA ALA A 138 -9.37 -7.80 11.32
C ALA A 138 -8.37 -6.78 10.76
N CYS A 139 -7.89 -5.85 11.60
CA CYS A 139 -6.84 -4.90 11.21
C CYS A 139 -5.55 -5.62 10.82
N PHE A 140 -5.08 -6.58 11.62
CA PHE A 140 -3.87 -7.34 11.35
C PHE A 140 -3.91 -8.03 9.98
N PHE A 141 -5.02 -8.72 9.65
CA PHE A 141 -5.18 -9.39 8.37
C PHE A 141 -5.28 -8.41 7.20
N ALA A 142 -6.00 -7.29 7.38
CA ALA A 142 -6.13 -6.26 6.36
C ALA A 142 -4.77 -5.63 5.99
N HIS A 143 -3.98 -5.24 7.00
CA HIS A 143 -2.65 -4.66 6.78
C HIS A 143 -1.70 -5.68 6.15
N THR A 144 -1.65 -6.91 6.68
CA THR A 144 -0.82 -8.00 6.12
C THR A 144 -1.11 -8.24 4.64
N ALA A 145 -2.39 -8.32 4.27
CA ALA A 145 -2.79 -8.49 2.87
C ALA A 145 -2.36 -7.29 2.02
N SER A 146 -2.59 -6.06 2.49
CA SER A 146 -2.20 -4.86 1.77
C SER A 146 -0.69 -4.78 1.52
N TYR A 147 0.14 -5.14 2.51
CA TYR A 147 1.59 -5.13 2.37
C TYR A 147 2.07 -6.15 1.35
N TRP A 148 1.54 -7.38 1.40
CA TRP A 148 1.87 -8.43 0.43
C TRP A 148 1.46 -8.06 -0.98
N VAL A 149 0.23 -7.57 -1.17
CA VAL A 149 -0.27 -7.18 -2.49
C VAL A 149 0.50 -5.97 -3.02
N GLY A 150 0.83 -5.00 -2.18
CA GLY A 150 1.64 -3.84 -2.54
C GLY A 150 3.05 -4.24 -2.98
N PHE A 151 3.72 -5.12 -2.23
CA PHE A 151 5.04 -5.62 -2.56
C PHE A 151 5.06 -6.42 -3.87
N VAL A 152 4.22 -7.46 -3.96
CA VAL A 152 4.15 -8.34 -5.14
C VAL A 152 3.65 -7.59 -6.36
N GLY A 153 2.55 -6.84 -6.22
CA GLY A 153 1.95 -6.05 -7.29
C GLY A 153 2.87 -4.93 -7.77
N GLY A 154 3.57 -4.24 -6.87
CA GLY A 154 4.60 -3.26 -7.21
C GLY A 154 5.74 -3.88 -8.02
N GLY A 155 6.24 -5.05 -7.60
CA GLY A 155 7.24 -5.82 -8.34
C GLY A 155 6.77 -6.22 -9.75
N ILE A 156 5.53 -6.72 -9.86
CA ILE A 156 4.90 -7.04 -11.16
C ILE A 156 4.83 -5.80 -12.04
N GLN A 157 4.40 -4.65 -11.52
CA GLN A 157 4.35 -3.42 -12.31
C GLN A 157 5.72 -2.99 -12.82
N ILE A 158 6.75 -3.06 -11.98
CA ILE A 158 8.13 -2.75 -12.36
C ILE A 158 8.56 -3.66 -13.53
N ALA A 159 8.32 -4.97 -13.42
CA ALA A 159 8.66 -5.94 -14.46
C ALA A 159 7.88 -5.70 -15.77
N VAL A 160 6.56 -5.46 -15.68
CA VAL A 160 5.69 -5.18 -16.83
C VAL A 160 6.09 -3.87 -17.51
N VAL A 161 6.42 -2.83 -16.75
CA VAL A 161 6.89 -1.56 -17.31
C VAL A 161 8.20 -1.77 -18.05
N TRP A 162 9.18 -2.47 -17.46
CA TRP A 162 10.44 -2.78 -18.13
C TRP A 162 10.25 -3.56 -19.45
N ALA A 163 9.39 -4.58 -19.43
CA ALA A 163 9.11 -5.43 -20.58
C ALA A 163 8.34 -4.70 -21.69
N SER A 164 7.32 -3.92 -21.32
CA SER A 164 6.45 -3.22 -22.27
C SER A 164 7.16 -2.13 -23.08
N ARG A 165 8.33 -1.67 -22.62
CA ARG A 165 9.15 -0.68 -23.35
C ARG A 165 9.70 -1.19 -24.68
N LYS A 166 9.68 -2.51 -24.94
CA LYS A 166 10.07 -3.09 -26.24
C LYS A 166 9.04 -2.82 -27.35
N TRP A 167 7.78 -2.54 -26.99
CA TRP A 167 6.64 -2.50 -27.92
C TRP A 167 6.29 -1.10 -28.44
N LEU A 168 6.94 -0.07 -27.92
CA LEU A 168 6.79 1.29 -28.44
C LEU A 168 7.68 1.44 -29.68
N ARG A 169 7.20 0.97 -30.84
CA ARG A 169 7.87 1.20 -32.12
C ARG A 169 8.06 2.72 -32.32
N PRO A 170 9.23 3.19 -32.78
CA PRO A 170 9.35 4.56 -33.25
C PRO A 170 8.34 4.74 -34.40
N GLU A 171 7.49 5.76 -34.32
CA GLU A 171 6.69 6.17 -35.47
C GLU A 171 7.63 6.38 -36.65
N LYS A 172 7.31 5.75 -37.81
CA LYS A 172 8.02 6.05 -39.05
C LYS A 172 7.90 7.57 -39.29
N PRO A 173 8.99 8.27 -39.67
CA PRO A 173 8.89 9.67 -40.02
C PRO A 173 7.82 9.83 -41.11
N ARG A 174 6.85 10.72 -40.88
CA ARG A 174 5.93 11.15 -41.95
C ARG A 174 6.80 11.69 -43.07
N GLN A 175 6.84 10.97 -44.19
CA GLN A 175 7.36 11.52 -45.44
C GLN A 175 6.41 12.64 -45.84
N THR A 176 6.79 13.87 -45.52
CA THR A 176 6.25 15.06 -46.19
C THR A 176 6.71 14.98 -47.64
N ARG A 177 5.77 14.67 -48.54
CA ARG A 177 5.93 14.92 -49.98
C ARG A 177 5.77 16.41 -50.25
#